data_AF-X0U9R5-F1
#
_entry.id   AF-X0U9R5-F1
#
_cell.length_a   1.000
_cell.length_b   1.000
_cell.length_c   1.000
_cell.angle_alpha   90.00
_cell.angle_beta   90.00
_cell.angle_gamma   90.00
#
_symmetry.space_group_name_H-M   'P 1'
#
loop_
_entity.id
_entity.type
_entity.pdbx_description
1 polymer ?
#
loop_
_entity_poly.entity_id
_entity_poly.type
_entity_poly.pdbx_seq_one_letter_code
_entity_poly.pdbx_strand_id
1 'polypeptide(L)'
;AKTSAKGIPLNLPYHSSGTYSTDIAKIDRIKPSGSKIISTLNYPPNHEFKYEPDIKQKIIAIIPIYSKIGPLFKKESEKIIKWINENQDELIKKINENGDIYWSDIFPAGPKKTTGLIREGYINVKREAAIEGKDGIKLEHLYDDVYRVLDD
;
A
#
# COMPACT_ATOMS: atom_id res chain seq x y z
N ALA A 1 28.64 -19.34 -6.49
CA ALA A 1 27.83 -18.24 -7.04
C ALA A 1 27.73 -17.15 -5.99
N LYS A 2 27.92 -15.86 -6.33
CA LYS A 2 27.72 -14.77 -5.37
C LYS A 2 26.21 -14.55 -5.21
N THR A 3 25.70 -14.77 -4.01
CA THR A 3 24.32 -14.50 -3.63
C THR A 3 24.25 -13.14 -2.93
N SER A 4 23.16 -12.41 -3.15
CA SER A 4 22.83 -11.23 -2.34
C SER A 4 22.56 -11.65 -0.89
N ALA A 5 22.56 -10.70 0.06
CA ALA A 5 22.24 -10.92 1.47
C ALA A 5 20.87 -11.61 1.71
N LYS A 6 20.00 -11.64 0.70
CA LYS A 6 18.70 -12.34 0.69
C LYS A 6 18.70 -13.69 -0.05
N GLY A 7 19.86 -14.26 -0.40
CA GLY A 7 19.98 -15.57 -1.06
C GLY A 7 19.64 -15.59 -2.56
N ILE A 8 19.35 -14.42 -3.15
CA ILE A 8 19.02 -14.30 -4.58
C ILE A 8 20.31 -14.34 -5.41
N PRO A 9 20.38 -15.12 -6.50
CA PRO A 9 21.50 -15.06 -7.45
C PRO A 9 21.63 -13.63 -7.97
N LEU A 10 22.81 -13.04 -7.85
CA LEU A 10 23.07 -11.65 -8.26
C LEU A 10 22.77 -11.40 -9.76
N ASN A 11 22.68 -12.47 -10.55
CA ASN A 11 22.58 -12.45 -11.99
C ASN A 11 21.15 -12.69 -12.51
N LEU A 12 20.16 -12.87 -11.62
CA LEU A 12 18.78 -13.03 -12.06
C LEU A 12 18.27 -11.69 -12.59
N PRO A 13 17.68 -11.61 -13.79
CA PRO A 13 17.04 -10.40 -14.28
C PRO A 13 16.00 -9.93 -13.26
N TYR A 14 16.07 -8.65 -12.90
CA TYR A 14 15.06 -8.06 -12.03
C TYR A 14 13.90 -7.63 -12.92
N HIS A 15 12.84 -8.43 -12.94
CA HIS A 15 11.64 -8.19 -13.76
C HIS A 15 10.90 -6.94 -13.26
N SER A 16 11.19 -5.83 -13.92
CA SER A 16 10.59 -4.53 -13.63
C SER A 16 10.65 -3.66 -14.88
N SER A 17 9.47 -3.25 -15.34
CA SER A 17 9.29 -2.48 -16.57
C SER A 17 9.60 -1.00 -16.38
N GLY A 18 9.61 -0.50 -15.14
CA GLY A 18 9.99 0.88 -14.89
C GLY A 18 10.14 1.28 -13.42
N THR A 19 10.80 2.41 -13.23
CA THR A 19 10.95 3.15 -11.97
C THR A 19 10.25 4.49 -12.12
N TYR A 20 9.26 4.74 -11.28
CA TYR A 20 8.40 5.91 -11.33
C TYR A 20 8.60 6.81 -10.11
N SER A 21 8.36 8.12 -10.29
CA SER A 21 8.33 9.07 -9.19
C SER A 21 7.33 10.19 -9.44
N THR A 22 6.75 10.71 -8.37
CA THR A 22 5.87 11.90 -8.41
C THR A 22 6.66 13.22 -8.42
N ASP A 23 8.00 13.16 -8.41
CA ASP A 23 8.91 14.31 -8.50
C ASP A 23 9.76 14.20 -9.77
N ILE A 24 9.50 15.10 -10.73
CA ILE A 24 10.21 15.15 -12.00
C ILE A 24 11.72 15.39 -11.81
N ALA A 25 12.11 16.15 -10.78
CA ALA A 25 13.51 16.45 -10.53
C ALA A 25 14.31 15.19 -10.14
N LYS A 26 13.67 14.21 -9.48
CA LYS A 26 14.30 12.93 -9.17
C LYS A 26 14.54 12.11 -10.42
N ILE A 27 13.54 12.04 -11.31
CA ILE A 27 13.67 11.34 -12.58
C ILE A 27 14.77 11.97 -13.45
N ASP A 28 14.84 13.29 -13.51
CA ASP A 28 15.86 13.99 -14.28
C ASP A 28 17.27 13.82 -13.71
N ARG A 29 17.41 13.59 -12.40
CA ARG A 29 18.69 13.23 -11.77
C ARG A 29 19.10 11.79 -12.07
N ILE A 30 18.14 10.88 -12.18
CA ILE A 30 18.40 9.44 -12.39
C ILE A 30 18.71 9.13 -13.86
N LYS A 31 17.94 9.72 -14.79
CA LYS A 31 18.02 9.47 -16.24
C LYS A 31 19.44 9.49 -16.83
N PRO A 32 20.32 10.46 -16.50
CA PRO A 32 21.69 10.51 -17.04
C PRO A 32 22.53 9.27 -16.70
N SER A 33 22.21 8.60 -15.59
CA SER A 33 22.88 7.36 -15.15
C SER A 33 22.07 6.10 -15.46
N GLY A 34 20.93 6.22 -16.16
CA GLY A 34 19.97 5.15 -16.36
C GLY A 34 20.57 3.88 -16.97
N SER A 35 21.41 4.00 -17.99
CA SER A 35 22.08 2.84 -18.62
C SER A 35 22.98 2.07 -17.66
N LYS A 36 23.73 2.78 -16.81
CA LYS A 36 24.56 2.17 -15.76
C LYS A 36 23.70 1.48 -14.71
N ILE A 37 22.59 2.11 -14.30
CA ILE A 37 21.66 1.55 -13.31
C ILE A 37 21.02 0.28 -13.85
N ILE A 38 20.52 0.29 -15.10
CA ILE A 38 19.92 -0.88 -15.77
C ILE A 38 20.91 -2.04 -15.80
N SER A 39 22.16 -1.79 -16.22
CA SER A 39 23.19 -2.83 -16.27
C SER A 39 23.60 -3.33 -14.88
N THR A 40 23.71 -2.44 -13.89
CA THR A 40 24.18 -2.78 -12.54
C THR A 40 23.13 -3.56 -11.74
N LEU A 41 21.86 -3.18 -11.87
CA LEU A 41 20.74 -3.81 -11.20
C LEU A 41 20.10 -4.93 -12.02
N ASN A 42 20.65 -5.20 -13.21
CA ASN A 42 20.18 -6.24 -14.13
C ASN A 42 18.68 -6.07 -14.49
N TYR A 43 18.26 -4.83 -14.71
CA TYR A 43 16.92 -4.51 -15.23
C TYR A 43 16.81 -4.87 -16.72
N PRO A 44 15.58 -5.12 -17.21
CA PRO A 44 15.40 -5.37 -18.64
C PRO A 44 15.82 -4.13 -19.47
N PRO A 45 16.31 -4.32 -20.71
CA PRO A 45 16.83 -3.22 -21.53
C PRO A 45 15.83 -2.10 -21.83
N ASN A 46 14.54 -2.41 -21.75
CA ASN A 46 13.42 -1.48 -21.94
C ASN A 46 12.91 -0.84 -20.63
N HIS A 47 13.65 -0.97 -19.52
CA HIS A 47 13.26 -0.37 -18.25
C HIS A 47 13.22 1.17 -18.36
N GLU A 48 12.07 1.76 -18.00
CA GLU A 48 11.86 3.21 -18.10
C GLU A 48 12.00 3.91 -16.75
N PHE A 49 12.65 5.09 -16.75
CA PHE A 49 12.63 6.02 -15.62
C PHE A 49 11.66 7.15 -15.95
N LYS A 50 10.50 7.18 -15.28
CA LYS A 50 9.37 8.02 -15.69
C LYS A 50 8.78 8.85 -14.55
N TYR A 51 8.41 10.08 -14.85
CA TYR A 51 7.57 10.90 -13.99
C TYR A 51 6.11 10.42 -14.06
N GLU A 52 5.53 10.07 -12.93
CA GLU A 52 4.15 9.59 -12.82
C GLU A 52 3.46 10.29 -11.64
N PRO A 53 2.87 11.49 -11.85
CA PRO A 53 2.24 12.28 -10.80
C PRO A 53 0.96 11.64 -10.25
N ASP A 54 0.37 10.71 -11.01
CA ASP A 54 -0.90 10.07 -10.70
C ASP A 54 -0.76 8.90 -9.70
N ILE A 55 0.45 8.69 -9.15
CA ILE A 55 0.66 7.71 -8.08
C ILE A 55 0.03 8.21 -6.79
N LYS A 56 -0.92 7.43 -6.26
CA LYS A 56 -1.63 7.69 -4.99
C LYS A 56 -1.55 6.47 -4.08
N GLN A 57 -1.67 6.73 -2.77
CA GLN A 57 -1.79 5.67 -1.77
C GLN A 57 -3.25 5.21 -1.67
N LYS A 58 -3.50 3.95 -2.03
CA LYS A 58 -4.82 3.32 -1.96
C LYS A 58 -4.90 2.43 -0.72
N ILE A 59 -5.98 2.53 0.05
CA ILE A 59 -6.25 1.57 1.13
C ILE A 59 -6.65 0.24 0.50
N ILE A 60 -5.94 -0.83 0.86
CA ILE A 60 -6.18 -2.18 0.36
C ILE A 60 -6.74 -3.13 1.41
N ALA A 61 -6.58 -2.78 2.69
CA ALA A 61 -7.12 -3.58 3.80
C ALA A 61 -7.28 -2.73 5.05
N ILE A 62 -8.21 -3.15 5.88
CA ILE A 62 -8.55 -2.63 7.19
C ILE A 62 -8.28 -3.77 8.18
N ILE A 63 -7.40 -3.52 9.14
CA ILE A 63 -6.92 -4.50 10.12
C ILE A 63 -7.48 -4.13 11.50
N PRO A 64 -8.45 -4.88 12.04
CA PRO A 64 -8.97 -4.67 13.39
C PRO A 64 -7.89 -4.91 14.45
N ILE A 65 -7.86 -4.06 15.48
CA ILE A 65 -6.93 -4.19 16.62
C ILE A 65 -7.62 -4.92 17.77
N TYR A 66 -7.46 -6.23 17.78
CA TYR A 66 -8.10 -7.16 18.73
C TYR A 66 -7.89 -6.75 20.20
N SER A 67 -6.68 -6.28 20.55
CA SER A 67 -6.34 -5.85 21.90
C SER A 67 -7.12 -4.63 22.39
N LYS A 68 -7.65 -3.79 21.49
CA LYS A 68 -8.53 -2.66 21.84
C LYS A 68 -10.01 -3.03 21.76
N ILE A 69 -10.40 -3.78 20.73
CA ILE A 69 -11.80 -4.15 20.49
C ILE A 69 -12.29 -5.15 21.56
N GLY A 70 -11.46 -6.13 21.93
CA GLY A 70 -11.78 -7.17 22.90
C GLY A 70 -12.23 -6.63 24.26
N PRO A 71 -11.42 -5.80 24.95
CA PRO A 71 -11.80 -5.22 26.25
C PRO A 71 -13.06 -4.36 26.18
N LEU A 72 -13.31 -3.69 25.05
CA LEU A 72 -14.45 -2.79 24.86
C LEU A 72 -15.78 -3.53 24.68
N PHE A 73 -15.78 -4.61 23.88
CA PHE A 73 -17.02 -5.30 23.47
C PHE A 73 -17.16 -6.71 24.07
N LYS A 74 -16.14 -7.22 24.76
CA LYS A 74 -16.14 -8.52 25.44
C LYS A 74 -16.61 -9.63 24.49
N LYS A 75 -17.71 -10.32 24.81
CA LYS A 75 -18.26 -11.42 24.00
C LYS A 75 -18.70 -10.99 22.59
N GLU A 76 -18.98 -9.71 22.38
CA GLU A 76 -19.40 -9.19 21.07
C GLU A 76 -18.22 -8.90 20.13
N SER A 77 -16.97 -8.94 20.63
CA SER A 77 -15.80 -8.55 19.84
C SER A 77 -15.58 -9.44 18.62
N GLU A 78 -15.80 -10.74 18.73
CA GLU A 78 -15.64 -11.67 17.61
C GLU A 78 -16.60 -11.36 16.47
N LYS A 79 -17.86 -11.08 16.80
CA LYS A 79 -18.89 -10.70 15.83
C LYS A 79 -18.53 -9.38 15.13
N ILE A 80 -18.06 -8.40 15.88
CA ILE A 80 -17.63 -7.09 15.35
C ILE A 80 -16.46 -7.25 14.41
N ILE A 81 -15.42 -7.96 14.83
CA ILE A 81 -14.20 -8.18 14.04
C ILE A 81 -14.52 -8.94 12.76
N LYS A 82 -15.31 -10.01 12.86
CA LYS A 82 -15.78 -10.76 11.71
C LYS A 82 -16.50 -9.86 10.71
N TRP A 83 -17.41 -9.02 11.19
CA TRP A 83 -18.12 -8.08 10.34
C TRP A 83 -17.20 -7.06 9.67
N ILE A 84 -16.21 -6.50 10.38
CA ILE A 84 -15.22 -5.59 9.76
C ILE A 84 -14.46 -6.29 8.63
N ASN A 85 -14.08 -7.56 8.83
CA ASN A 85 -13.36 -8.34 7.82
C ASN A 85 -14.22 -8.68 6.60
N GLU A 86 -15.53 -8.85 6.77
CA GLU A 86 -16.47 -9.17 5.69
C GLU A 86 -16.93 -7.92 4.90
N ASN A 87 -16.81 -6.72 5.47
CA ASN A 87 -17.35 -5.47 4.89
C ASN A 87 -16.24 -4.46 4.56
N GLN A 88 -15.05 -4.95 4.19
CA GLN A 88 -13.86 -4.13 3.91
C GLN A 88 -14.12 -3.06 2.85
N ASP A 89 -14.70 -3.43 1.71
CA ASP A 89 -14.90 -2.53 0.57
C ASP A 89 -15.78 -1.33 0.92
N GLU A 90 -16.87 -1.55 1.68
CA GLU A 90 -17.75 -0.49 2.13
C GLU A 90 -17.02 0.44 3.11
N LEU A 91 -16.30 -0.12 4.08
CA LEU A 91 -15.56 0.65 5.05
C LEU A 91 -14.42 1.44 4.41
N ILE A 92 -13.71 0.87 3.42
CA ILE A 92 -12.66 1.57 2.67
C ILE A 92 -13.24 2.78 1.93
N LYS A 93 -14.40 2.64 1.28
CA LYS A 93 -15.09 3.77 0.64
C LYS A 93 -15.38 4.88 1.64
N LYS A 94 -15.96 4.54 2.79
CA LYS A 94 -16.24 5.52 3.85
C LYS A 94 -14.99 6.20 4.37
N ILE A 95 -13.88 5.48 4.55
CA ILE A 95 -12.60 6.07 4.98
C ILE A 95 -12.03 7.00 3.91
N ASN A 96 -12.14 6.65 2.63
CA ASN A 96 -11.66 7.52 1.55
C ASN A 96 -12.48 8.82 1.44
N GLU A 97 -13.78 8.77 1.73
CA GLU A 97 -14.67 9.93 1.71
C GLU A 97 -14.53 10.81 2.95
N ASN A 98 -14.46 10.20 4.14
CA ASN A 98 -14.59 10.90 5.42
C ASN A 98 -13.28 10.97 6.24
N GLY A 99 -12.24 10.25 5.81
CA GLY A 99 -10.95 10.13 6.49
C GLY A 99 -10.93 9.14 7.67
N ASP A 100 -12.08 8.86 8.29
CA ASP A 100 -12.25 7.89 9.38
C ASP A 100 -13.66 7.27 9.33
N ILE A 101 -13.86 6.22 10.13
CA ILE A 101 -15.16 5.56 10.36
C ILE A 101 -15.43 5.51 11.86
N TYR A 102 -16.67 5.28 12.24
CA TYR A 102 -17.12 5.30 13.63
C TYR A 102 -17.78 3.98 14.01
N TRP A 103 -17.98 3.73 15.31
CA TRP A 103 -18.70 2.52 15.75
C TRP A 103 -20.13 2.45 15.22
N SER A 104 -20.76 3.59 14.94
CA SER A 104 -22.06 3.66 14.28
C SER A 104 -22.07 3.11 12.85
N ASP A 105 -20.91 3.09 12.17
CA ASP A 105 -20.76 2.48 10.84
C ASP A 105 -20.65 0.96 10.90
N ILE A 106 -20.45 0.39 12.10
CA ILE A 106 -20.29 -1.05 12.31
C ILE A 106 -21.58 -1.59 12.91
N PHE A 107 -22.38 -2.26 12.07
CA PHE A 107 -23.72 -2.71 12.44
C PHE A 107 -23.75 -3.53 13.75
N PRO A 108 -22.85 -4.50 14.01
CA PRO A 108 -22.86 -5.26 15.26
C PRO A 108 -22.45 -4.46 16.51
N ALA A 109 -21.78 -3.31 16.37
CA ALA A 109 -21.31 -2.52 17.50
C ALA A 109 -22.41 -1.61 18.09
N GLY A 110 -23.41 -1.26 17.26
CA GLY A 110 -24.50 -0.34 17.61
C GLY A 110 -24.01 1.10 17.79
N PRO A 111 -24.92 2.04 18.11
CA PRO A 111 -24.63 3.49 18.14
C PRO A 111 -23.82 3.93 19.36
N LYS A 112 -23.12 3.00 20.04
CA LYS A 112 -22.63 3.19 21.41
C LYS A 112 -21.55 4.27 21.56
N LYS A 113 -20.84 4.69 20.50
CA LYS A 113 -19.72 5.67 20.57
C LYS A 113 -19.48 6.42 19.25
N THR A 114 -19.23 7.73 19.36
CA THR A 114 -18.89 8.64 18.24
C THR A 114 -17.39 8.82 18.02
N THR A 115 -16.57 7.87 18.46
CA THR A 115 -15.11 7.95 18.34
C THR A 115 -14.63 7.40 16.99
N GLY A 116 -13.73 8.12 16.32
CA GLY A 116 -13.10 7.68 15.07
C GLY A 116 -12.20 6.46 15.29
N LEU A 117 -12.38 5.40 14.50
CA LEU A 117 -11.76 4.11 14.75
C LEU A 117 -10.29 4.06 14.37
N ILE A 118 -9.89 4.78 13.33
CA ILE A 118 -8.49 4.91 12.92
C ILE A 118 -7.76 5.81 13.91
N ARG A 119 -8.32 6.99 14.21
CA ARG A 119 -7.69 7.95 15.12
C ARG A 119 -7.46 7.37 16.52
N GLU A 120 -8.47 6.67 17.05
CA GLU A 120 -8.36 6.03 18.36
C GLU A 120 -7.62 4.67 18.29
N GLY A 121 -7.15 4.24 17.12
CA GLY A 121 -6.34 3.04 16.92
C GLY A 121 -7.06 1.72 17.18
N TYR A 122 -8.38 1.68 17.03
CA TYR A 122 -9.15 0.43 17.00
C TYR A 122 -8.96 -0.34 15.70
N ILE A 123 -8.56 0.36 14.64
CA ILE A 123 -8.35 -0.16 13.31
C ILE A 123 -7.07 0.46 12.73
N ASN A 124 -6.28 -0.35 12.03
CA ASN A 124 -5.21 0.11 11.16
C ASN A 124 -5.61 -0.07 9.69
N VAL A 125 -5.09 0.79 8.81
CA VAL A 125 -5.28 0.65 7.37
C VAL A 125 -3.97 0.27 6.69
N LYS A 126 -3.99 -0.77 5.88
CA LYS A 126 -2.89 -1.12 4.98
C LYS A 126 -3.09 -0.35 3.68
N ARG A 127 -2.05 0.36 3.24
CA ARG A 127 -2.03 1.12 2.00
C ARG A 127 -0.99 0.57 1.04
N GLU A 128 -1.28 0.65 -0.24
CA GLU A 128 -0.34 0.35 -1.33
C GLU A 128 -0.39 1.47 -2.37
N ALA A 129 0.74 1.70 -3.04
CA ALA A 129 0.83 2.67 -4.11
C ALA A 129 0.13 2.13 -5.36
N ALA A 130 -0.70 2.97 -5.98
CA ALA A 130 -1.42 2.67 -7.22
C ALA A 130 -1.38 3.88 -8.15
N ILE A 131 -1.43 3.64 -9.46
CA ILE A 131 -1.52 4.70 -10.46
C ILE A 131 -3.01 4.94 -10.76
N GLU A 132 -3.47 6.17 -10.62
CA GLU A 132 -4.85 6.52 -10.92
C GLU A 132 -5.20 6.17 -12.39
N GLY A 133 -6.36 5.53 -12.58
CA GLY A 133 -6.83 5.10 -13.91
C GLY A 133 -6.12 3.87 -14.50
N LYS A 134 -5.16 3.25 -13.80
CA LYS A 134 -4.51 2.00 -14.24
C LYS A 134 -4.66 0.91 -13.18
N ASP A 135 -5.48 -0.08 -13.48
CA ASP A 135 -5.62 -1.27 -12.64
C ASP A 135 -4.54 -2.31 -12.97
N GLY A 136 -4.20 -3.15 -11.99
CA GLY A 136 -3.29 -4.29 -12.16
C GLY A 136 -1.79 -3.98 -12.07
N ILE A 137 -1.39 -2.70 -12.00
CA ILE A 137 0.01 -2.32 -11.81
C ILE A 137 0.37 -2.39 -10.33
N LYS A 138 1.28 -3.29 -9.97
CA LYS A 138 1.83 -3.37 -8.62
C LYS A 138 3.06 -2.47 -8.52
N LEU A 139 3.06 -1.58 -7.52
CA LEU A 139 4.17 -0.70 -7.23
C LEU A 139 4.85 -1.10 -5.93
N GLU A 140 6.16 -1.32 -5.98
CA GLU A 140 7.02 -1.44 -4.81
C GLU A 140 7.57 -0.07 -4.46
N HIS A 141 7.37 0.37 -3.21
CA HIS A 141 8.02 1.56 -2.69
C HIS A 141 9.51 1.29 -2.45
N LEU A 142 10.38 2.13 -3.01
CA LEU A 142 11.83 2.03 -2.81
C LEU A 142 12.30 2.99 -1.71
N TYR A 143 12.05 4.29 -1.91
CA TYR A 143 12.38 5.37 -0.98
C TYR A 143 11.62 6.64 -1.37
N ASP A 144 11.38 7.55 -0.43
CA ASP A 144 10.61 8.79 -0.63
C ASP A 144 9.32 8.58 -1.44
N ASP A 145 9.25 9.13 -2.65
CA ASP A 145 8.17 9.02 -3.62
C ASP A 145 8.63 8.29 -4.90
N VAL A 146 9.66 7.45 -4.77
CA VAL A 146 10.20 6.61 -5.85
C VAL A 146 9.67 5.20 -5.70
N TYR A 147 9.06 4.72 -6.77
CA TYR A 147 8.38 3.44 -6.86
C TYR A 147 8.94 2.64 -8.02
N ARG A 148 8.82 1.34 -7.94
CA ARG A 148 9.20 0.41 -9.00
C ARG A 148 8.01 -0.44 -9.39
N VAL A 149 7.81 -0.63 -10.70
CA VAL A 149 6.80 -1.56 -11.19
C VAL A 149 7.27 -2.99 -10.95
N LEU A 150 6.45 -3.79 -10.28
CA LEU A 150 6.65 -5.23 -10.16
C LEU A 150 5.89 -5.89 -11.32
N ASP A 151 6.65 -6.41 -12.28
CA ASP A 151 6.09 -7.27 -13.32
C ASP A 151 5.98 -8.69 -12.74
N ASP A 152 4.81 -9.34 -12.91
CA ASP A 152 4.57 -10.73 -12.51
C ASP A 152 5.24 -11.73 -13.49
#